data_AF-A0A537YWC7-F1
#
_entry.id   AF-A0A537YWC7-F1
#
_cell.length_a   1.000
_cell.length_b   1.000
_cell.length_c   1.000
_cell.angle_alpha   90.00
_cell.angle_beta   90.00
_cell.angle_gamma   90.00
#
_symmetry.space_group_name_H-M   'P 1'
#
loop_
_entity.id
_entity.type
_entity.pdbx_description
1 polymer ?
#
loop_
_entity_poly.entity_id
_entity_poly.type
_entity_poly.pdbx_seq_one_letter_code
_entity_poly.pdbx_strand_id
1 'polypeptide(L)'
;MFSNPTKITNPLFPISELHSAVLLGHVSGKPFRTETTLLPRTEKVVWQAQAVEVLLSQYMAFLDGRIEEIAIDRYAQADDGSVWYFGEDVFDYRHG
;
A
#
# COMPACT_ATOMS: atom_id res chain seq x y z
N MET A 1 15.57 -12.82 3.30
CA MET A 1 15.93 -12.85 1.86
C MET A 1 14.67 -12.59 1.08
N PHE A 2 14.80 -11.94 -0.08
CA PHE A 2 13.68 -11.53 -0.94
C PHE A 2 13.87 -12.16 -2.31
N SER A 3 13.65 -13.46 -2.42
CA SER A 3 13.90 -14.21 -3.65
C SER A 3 12.78 -14.03 -4.68
N ASN A 4 11.53 -13.88 -4.23
CA ASN A 4 10.35 -13.60 -5.07
C ASN A 4 9.44 -12.54 -4.44
N PRO A 5 9.95 -11.32 -4.17
CA PRO A 5 9.30 -10.38 -3.25
C PRO A 5 7.95 -9.84 -3.70
N THR A 6 7.69 -9.83 -5.01
CA THR A 6 6.43 -9.33 -5.60
C THR A 6 5.34 -10.41 -5.69
N LYS A 7 5.66 -11.67 -5.38
CA LYS A 7 4.68 -12.75 -5.29
C LYS A 7 4.18 -12.87 -3.84
N ILE A 8 3.27 -11.96 -3.46
CA ILE A 8 2.78 -11.85 -2.08
C ILE A 8 1.62 -12.85 -1.86
N THR A 9 1.96 -14.04 -1.35
CA THR A 9 1.02 -15.14 -1.10
C THR A 9 0.48 -15.20 0.33
N ASN A 10 0.88 -14.28 1.21
CA ASN A 10 0.39 -14.28 2.58
C ASN A 10 -1.14 -14.07 2.61
N PRO A 11 -1.93 -15.01 3.18
CA PRO A 11 -3.39 -14.97 3.10
C PRO A 11 -4.02 -13.81 3.87
N LEU A 12 -3.27 -13.17 4.77
CA LEU A 12 -3.73 -12.00 5.52
C LEU A 12 -3.49 -10.68 4.79
N PHE A 13 -2.69 -10.68 3.72
CA PHE A 13 -2.41 -9.49 2.91
C PHE A 13 -2.12 -9.84 1.44
N PRO A 14 -3.12 -10.31 0.67
CA PRO A 14 -2.93 -10.81 -0.69
C PRO A 14 -2.84 -9.68 -1.74
N ILE A 15 -2.04 -8.64 -1.48
CA ILE A 15 -2.01 -7.41 -2.31
C ILE A 15 -1.53 -7.66 -3.75
N SER A 16 -0.82 -8.76 -4.02
CA SER A 16 -0.43 -9.13 -5.39
C SER A 16 -1.60 -9.65 -6.23
N GLU A 17 -2.71 -10.06 -5.60
CA GLU A 17 -3.92 -10.55 -6.26
C GLU A 17 -5.09 -9.56 -6.10
N LEU A 18 -5.12 -8.80 -5.01
CA LEU A 18 -6.13 -7.78 -4.76
C LEU A 18 -5.85 -6.53 -5.60
N HIS A 19 -6.52 -6.44 -6.75
CA HIS A 19 -6.35 -5.30 -7.67
C HIS A 19 -6.82 -3.98 -7.06
N SER A 20 -7.95 -3.98 -6.35
CA SER A 20 -8.46 -2.81 -5.67
C SER A 20 -9.43 -3.19 -4.55
N ALA A 21 -9.49 -2.37 -3.50
CA ALA A 21 -10.50 -2.44 -2.48
C ALA A 21 -10.94 -1.06 -2.02
N VAL A 22 -12.22 -0.94 -1.68
CA VAL A 22 -12.80 0.23 -1.01
C VAL A 22 -13.17 -0.18 0.41
N LEU A 23 -12.61 0.51 1.39
CA LEU A 23 -12.94 0.30 2.80
C LEU A 23 -13.76 1.50 3.29
N LEU A 24 -14.88 1.21 3.94
CA LEU A 24 -15.81 2.22 4.43
C LEU A 24 -15.85 2.17 5.96
N GLY A 25 -15.92 3.35 6.57
CA GLY A 25 -15.93 3.50 8.02
C GLY A 25 -16.36 4.89 8.44
N HIS A 26 -16.07 5.22 9.70
CA HIS A 26 -16.30 6.55 10.25
C HIS A 26 -15.12 6.97 11.13
N VAL A 27 -14.75 8.26 11.07
CA VAL A 27 -13.75 8.87 11.95
C VAL A 27 -14.41 10.06 12.63
N SER A 28 -14.45 10.04 13.97
CA SER A 28 -15.13 11.08 14.78
C SER A 28 -16.56 11.39 14.31
N GLY A 29 -17.31 10.34 13.92
CA GLY A 29 -18.70 10.44 13.47
C GLY A 29 -18.89 10.89 12.01
N LYS A 30 -17.84 11.25 11.29
CA LYS A 30 -17.90 11.59 9.87
C LYS A 30 -17.64 10.37 8.99
N PRO A 31 -18.29 10.24 7.81
CA PRO A 31 -17.98 9.18 6.87
C PRO A 31 -16.51 9.20 6.48
N PHE A 32 -15.88 8.03 6.50
CA PHE A 32 -14.49 7.84 6.08
C PHE A 32 -14.45 6.74 5.03
N ARG A 33 -13.76 6.99 3.92
CA ARG A 33 -13.55 6.03 2.84
C ARG A 33 -12.08 5.98 2.52
N THR A 34 -11.54 4.78 2.41
CA THR A 34 -10.22 4.57 1.84
C THR A 34 -10.30 3.68 0.62
N GLU A 35 -9.43 3.96 -0.33
CA GLU A 35 -9.30 3.17 -1.54
C GLU A 35 -7.84 2.72 -1.65
N THR A 36 -7.64 1.45 -1.97
CA THR A 36 -6.32 0.91 -2.31
C THR A 36 -6.37 0.31 -3.71
N THR A 37 -5.34 0.53 -4.52
CA THR A 37 -5.24 -0.01 -5.88
C THR A 37 -3.82 -0.47 -6.16
N LEU A 38 -3.66 -1.73 -6.56
CA LEU A 38 -2.38 -2.26 -7.03
C LEU A 38 -2.02 -1.59 -8.37
N LEU A 39 -0.83 -1.00 -8.45
CA LEU A 39 -0.35 -0.39 -9.68
C LEU A 39 0.34 -1.41 -10.59
N PRO A 40 0.27 -1.25 -11.92
CA PRO A 40 0.87 -2.19 -12.88
C PRO A 40 2.39 -2.00 -13.04
N ARG A 41 3.07 -1.57 -11.97
CA ARG A 41 4.52 -1.31 -11.97
C ARG A 41 5.12 -1.65 -10.61
N THR A 42 6.42 -1.94 -10.62
CA THR A 42 7.23 -2.18 -9.43
C THR A 42 8.28 -1.08 -9.26
N GLU A 43 8.90 -1.04 -8.09
CA GLU A 43 10.06 -0.19 -7.81
C GLU A 43 11.18 -1.02 -7.17
N LYS A 44 12.41 -0.53 -7.17
CA LYS A 44 13.52 -1.11 -6.40
C LYS A 44 13.85 -0.23 -5.21
N VAL A 45 13.80 -0.80 -4.01
CA VAL A 45 14.23 -0.15 -2.76
C VAL A 45 15.55 -0.76 -2.31
N VAL A 46 16.50 0.07 -1.88
CA VAL A 46 17.76 -0.41 -1.29
C VAL A 46 17.55 -0.67 0.20
N TRP A 47 17.73 -1.91 0.64
CA TRP A 47 17.62 -2.33 2.02
C TRP A 47 18.78 -3.27 2.38
N GLN A 48 19.52 -2.94 3.44
CA GLN A 48 20.70 -3.71 3.88
C GLN A 48 21.69 -4.05 2.74
N ALA A 49 21.97 -3.07 1.88
CA ALA A 49 22.83 -3.20 0.68
C ALA A 49 22.31 -4.18 -0.40
N GLN A 50 21.06 -4.64 -0.30
CA GLN A 50 20.36 -5.41 -1.33
C GLN A 50 19.29 -4.54 -1.99
N ALA A 51 19.12 -4.69 -3.30
CA ALA A 51 17.97 -4.11 -4.00
C ALA A 51 16.80 -5.08 -3.91
N VAL A 52 15.71 -4.64 -3.28
CA VAL A 52 14.45 -5.40 -3.16
C VAL A 52 13.44 -4.81 -4.14
N GLU A 53 12.90 -5.66 -5.01
CA GLU A 53 11.78 -5.26 -5.87
C GLU A 53 10.47 -5.26 -5.06
N VAL A 54 9.71 -4.17 -5.13
CA VAL A 54 8.48 -3.97 -4.36
C VAL A 54 7.29 -3.76 -5.29
N LEU A 55 6.12 -4.23 -4.86
CA LEU A 55 4.83 -3.83 -5.43
C LEU A 55 4.49 -2.43 -4.96
N LEU A 56 3.84 -1.67 -5.84
CA LEU A 56 3.33 -0.36 -5.53
C LEU A 56 1.81 -0.41 -5.39
N SER A 57 1.30 0.09 -4.27
CA SER A 57 -0.13 0.26 -4.04
C SER A 57 -0.44 1.74 -3.87
N GLN A 58 -1.41 2.25 -4.63
CA GLN A 58 -1.93 3.59 -4.40
C GLN A 58 -2.98 3.53 -3.31
N TYR A 59 -2.80 4.33 -2.27
CA TYR A 59 -3.78 4.57 -1.22
C TYR A 59 -4.39 5.97 -1.38
N MET A 60 -5.69 6.08 -1.13
CA MET A 60 -6.41 7.35 -1.09
C MET A 60 -7.33 7.38 0.11
N ALA A 61 -7.29 8.46 0.88
CA ALA A 61 -8.17 8.67 2.03
C ALA A 61 -9.14 9.83 1.78
N PHE A 62 -10.41 9.60 2.12
CA PHE A 62 -11.45 10.60 2.06
C PHE A 62 -12.17 10.72 3.40
N LEU A 63 -12.27 11.94 3.93
CA LEU A 63 -13.05 12.26 5.12
C LEU A 63 -14.18 13.22 4.73
N ASP A 64 -15.43 12.85 5.06
CA ASP A 64 -16.61 13.67 4.75
C ASP A 64 -16.71 14.03 3.24
N GLY A 65 -16.29 13.09 2.40
CA GLY A 65 -16.26 13.22 0.94
C GLY A 65 -15.11 14.06 0.36
N ARG A 66 -14.24 14.62 1.20
CA ARG A 66 -13.05 15.39 0.78
C ARG A 66 -11.82 14.52 0.80
N ILE A 67 -10.92 14.74 -0.13
CA ILE A 67 -9.63 14.05 -0.14
C ILE A 67 -8.75 14.61 0.98
N GLU A 68 -8.19 13.72 1.78
CA GLU A 68 -7.28 14.07 2.88
C GLU A 68 -5.85 13.62 2.55
N GLU A 69 -5.69 12.51 1.82
CA GLU A 69 -4.39 11.91 1.56
C GLU A 69 -4.38 11.13 0.25
N ILE A 70 -3.23 11.17 -0.44
CA ILE A 70 -2.85 10.19 -1.45
C ILE A 70 -1.45 9.68 -1.11
N ALA A 71 -1.26 8.36 -1.11
CA ALA A 71 0.04 7.74 -0.90
C ALA A 71 0.34 6.68 -1.96
N ILE A 72 1.63 6.48 -2.26
CA ILE A 72 2.14 5.31 -2.98
C ILE A 72 2.93 4.45 -2.00
N ASP A 73 2.29 3.38 -1.54
CA ASP A 73 2.86 2.40 -0.61
C ASP A 73 3.73 1.36 -1.33
N ARG A 74 4.76 0.89 -0.62
CA ARG A 74 5.71 -0.12 -1.13
C ARG A 74 5.65 -1.39 -0.31
N TYR A 75 5.30 -2.52 -0.95
CA TYR A 75 5.18 -3.82 -0.29
C TYR A 75 6.05 -4.89 -0.94
N ALA A 76 6.60 -5.79 -0.12
CA ALA A 76 7.25 -7.01 -0.58
C ALA A 76 7.12 -8.13 0.46
N GLN A 77 7.12 -9.38 0.02
CA GLN A 77 7.12 -10.54 0.91
C GLN A 77 8.51 -11.18 0.98
N ALA A 78 9.02 -11.41 2.19
CA ALA A 78 10.25 -12.14 2.42
C ALA A 78 10.03 -13.66 2.28
N ASP A 79 11.11 -14.40 2.08
CA ASP A 79 11.08 -15.86 1.88
C ASP A 79 10.51 -16.64 3.09
N ASP A 80 10.45 -16.02 4.28
CA ASP A 80 9.84 -16.58 5.48
C ASP A 80 8.31 -16.39 5.58
N GLY A 81 7.71 -15.72 4.58
CA GLY A 81 6.27 -15.45 4.52
C GLY A 81 5.84 -14.10 5.10
N SER A 82 6.76 -13.35 5.71
CA SER A 82 6.46 -12.03 6.27
C SER A 82 6.25 -11.02 5.15
N VAL A 83 5.18 -10.22 5.24
CA VAL A 83 4.96 -9.07 4.35
C VAL A 83 5.57 -7.84 5.00
N TRP A 84 6.42 -7.15 4.25
CA TRP A 84 7.15 -5.97 4.66
C TRP A 84 6.58 -4.74 3.95
N TYR A 85 6.47 -3.67 4.72
CA TYR A 85 6.17 -2.34 4.24
C TYR A 85 7.46 -1.51 4.19
N PHE A 86 7.82 -1.02 3.01
CA PHE A 86 9.05 -0.28 2.75
C PHE A 86 8.86 1.24 2.78
N GLY A 87 7.73 1.70 3.32
CA GLY A 87 7.35 3.11 3.36
C GLY A 87 6.55 3.53 2.14
N GLU A 88 6.28 4.84 2.08
CA GLU A 88 5.40 5.47 1.09
C GLU A 88 5.94 6.82 0.63
N ASP A 89 5.43 7.25 -0.53
CA ASP A 89 5.44 8.67 -0.90
C ASP A 89 4.04 9.23 -0.63
N VAL A 90 3.90 10.08 0.39
CA VAL A 90 2.61 10.61 0.86
C VAL A 90 2.41 12.09 0.51
N PHE A 91 1.17 12.43 0.18
CA PHE A 91 0.70 13.79 -0.07
C PHE A 91 -0.56 14.09 0.75
N ASP A 92 -0.40 14.92 1.78
CA ASP A 92 -1.49 15.34 2.66
C ASP A 92 -2.19 16.63 2.14
N TYR A 93 -3.52 16.60 2.13
CA TYR A 93 -4.38 17.71 1.73
C TYR A 93 -4.98 18.38 2.97
N ARG A 94 -4.27 19.38 3.52
CA ARG A 94 -4.70 20.08 4.75
C ARG A 94 -6.03 20.85 4.66
N HIS A 95 -6.59 21.01 3.46
CA HIS A 95 -7.82 21.79 3.23
C HIS A 95 -8.77 21.21 2.17
N GLY A 96 -8.51 19.99 1.67
CA GLY A 96 -9.34 19.32 0.66
C GLY A 96 -9.56 20.11 -0.63
#